data_AF-A0A2U8FWY4-F1
#
_entry.id   AF-A0A2U8FWY4-F1
#
_cell.length_a   1.000
_cell.length_b   1.000
_cell.length_c   1.000
_cell.angle_alpha   90.00
_cell.angle_beta   90.00
_cell.angle_gamma   90.00
#
_symmetry.space_group_name_H-M   'P 1'
#
loop_
_entity.id
_entity.type
_entity.pdbx_description
1 polymer ?
#
loop_
_entity_poly.entity_id
_entity_poly.type
_entity_poly.pdbx_seq_one_letter_code
_entity_poly.pdbx_strand_id
1 'polypeptide(L)' 'MDTASSLAPVQHRLLHLLDELIRHDGYGSLRIDVRLLKRGQKEVILDCGKQHRFVVDVPAAAVKDASA' A
#
# COMPACT_ATOMS: atom_id res chain seq x y z
N MET A 1 -13.20 -10.93 16.57
CA MET A 1 -13.11 -9.54 16.08
C MET A 1 -11.96 -9.51 15.12
N ASP A 2 -12.31 -9.81 13.87
CA ASP A 2 -11.41 -10.06 12.77
C ASP A 2 -10.45 -8.90 12.60
N THR A 3 -9.19 -9.24 12.34
CA THR A 3 -8.19 -8.35 11.79
C THR A 3 -8.72 -7.87 10.43
N ALA A 4 -9.65 -6.92 10.43
CA ALA A 4 -10.04 -6.15 9.27
C ALA A 4 -8.77 -5.42 8.86
N SER A 5 -8.04 -6.12 7.98
CA SER A 5 -6.65 -5.88 7.67
C SER A 5 -6.49 -4.41 7.34
N SER A 6 -5.59 -3.73 8.03
CA SER A 6 -5.17 -2.35 7.71
C SER A 6 -4.73 -2.20 6.24
N LEU A 7 -4.61 -3.31 5.50
CA LEU A 7 -4.41 -3.39 4.07
C LEU A 7 -5.64 -3.04 3.22
N ALA A 8 -6.87 -3.27 3.69
CA ALA A 8 -8.08 -3.06 2.88
C ALA A 8 -8.24 -1.60 2.39
N PRO A 9 -8.00 -0.56 3.21
CA PRO A 9 -7.99 0.83 2.74
C PRO A 9 -6.91 1.09 1.68
N VAL A 10 -5.73 0.45 1.80
CA VAL A 10 -4.63 0.56 0.84
C VAL A 10 -5.03 -0.04 -0.50
N GLN A 11 -5.59 -1.26 -0.49
CA GLN A 11 -6.04 -1.96 -1.68
C GLN A 11 -7.15 -1.18 -2.40
N HIS A 12 -8.14 -0.70 -1.65
CA HIS A 12 -9.22 0.11 -2.21
C HIS A 12 -8.66 1.38 -2.87
N ARG A 13 -7.75 2.09 -2.19
CA ARG A 13 -7.16 3.31 -2.75
C ARG A 13 -6.29 3.02 -3.97
N LEU A 14 -5.52 1.93 -3.95
CA LEU A 14 -4.67 1.52 -5.06
C LEU A 14 -5.50 1.25 -6.32
N LEU A 15 -6.57 0.46 -6.20
CA LEU A 15 -7.45 0.15 -7.32
C LEU A 15 -8.13 1.40 -7.86
N HIS A 16 -8.60 2.29 -6.98
CA HIS A 16 -9.18 3.56 -7.39
C HIS A 16 -8.19 4.45 -8.17
N LEU A 17 -6.96 4.60 -7.68
CA LEU A 17 -5.93 5.40 -8.36
C LEU A 17 -5.55 4.78 -9.71
N LEU A 18 -5.52 3.45 -9.80
CA LEU A 18 -5.30 2.76 -11.07
C LEU A 18 -6.44 3.02 -12.06
N ASP A 19 -7.71 2.94 -11.62
CA ASP A 19 -8.87 3.25 -12.46
C ASP A 19 -8.83 4.69 -13.00
N GLU A 20 -8.46 5.65 -12.14
CA GLU A 20 -8.28 7.05 -12.55
C GLU A 20 -7.15 7.19 -13.58
N LEU A 21 -6.02 6.50 -13.36
CA LEU A 21 -4.88 6.54 -14.25
C LEU A 21 -5.17 5.95 -15.63
N ILE A 22 -5.92 4.85 -15.70
CA ILE A 22 -6.30 4.21 -16.97
C ILE A 22 -7.30 5.05 -17.76
N ARG A 23 -8.19 5.79 -17.09
CA ARG A 23 -9.14 6.69 -17.74
C ARG A 23 -8.51 8.02 -18.16
N HIS A 24 -7.30 8.31 -17.71
CA HIS A 24 -6.62 9.56 -18.00
C HIS A 24 -6.13 9.58 -19.45
N ASP A 25 -6.54 10.60 -20.21
CA ASP A 25 -6.11 10.83 -21.60
C ASP A 25 -4.75 11.55 -21.63
N GLY A 26 -3.70 10.81 -21.28
CA GLY A 26 -2.34 11.31 -21.23
C GLY A 26 -1.43 10.48 -20.33
N TYR A 27 -0.18 10.91 -20.17
CA TYR A 27 0.76 10.22 -19.28
C TYR A 27 0.36 10.41 -17.82
N GLY A 28 0.42 9.33 -17.05
CA GLY A 28 0.46 9.39 -15.60
C GLY A 28 1.31 8.26 -15.03
N SER A 29 1.69 8.43 -13.77
CA SER A 29 2.54 7.48 -13.05
C SER A 29 1.94 7.16 -11.69
N LEU A 30 1.94 5.88 -11.33
CA LEU A 30 1.60 5.41 -9.99
C LEU A 30 2.83 4.71 -9.38
N ARG A 31 3.33 5.23 -8.27
CA ARG A 31 4.44 4.65 -7.50
C ARG A 31 3.93 4.14 -6.15
N ILE A 32 4.43 2.98 -5.74
CA ILE A 32 4.15 2.36 -4.44
C ILE A 32 5.47 2.22 -3.71
N ASP A 33 5.65 2.97 -2.62
CA ASP A 33 6.80 2.82 -1.73
C ASP A 33 6.35 2.12 -0.44
N VAL A 34 7.07 1.06 -0.05
CA VAL A 34 6.80 0.33 1.19
C VAL A 34 8.03 0.42 2.10
N ARG A 35 7.85 0.96 3.30
CA ARG A 35 8.92 1.10 4.29
C ARG A 35 8.61 0.26 5.52
N LEU A 36 9.61 -0.45 6.01
CA LEU A 36 9.51 -1.18 7.27
C LEU A 36 9.50 -0.16 8.42
N LEU A 37 8.51 -0.28 9.30
CA LEU A 37 8.44 0.46 10.55
C LEU A 37 8.73 -0.47 11.73
N LYS A 38 8.74 0.08 12.93
CA LYS A 38 8.89 -0.69 14.17
C LYS A 38 7.63 -1.53 14.44
N ARG A 39 7.74 -2.54 15.31
CA ARG A 39 6.60 -3.34 15.84
C ARG A 39 5.78 -4.10 14.77
N GLY A 40 6.40 -4.51 13.67
CA GLY A 40 5.70 -5.27 12.62
C GLY A 40 4.78 -4.41 11.76
N GLN A 41 4.96 -3.09 11.75
CA GLN A 41 4.22 -2.19 10.87
C GLN A 41 4.99 -1.93 9.59
N LYS A 42 4.26 -1.57 8.53
CA LYS A 42 4.82 -1.03 7.29
C LYS A 42 4.13 0.30 6.98
N GLU A 43 4.90 1.28 6.56
CA GLU A 43 4.36 2.47 5.89
C GLU A 43 4.20 2.14 4.41
N VAL A 44 3.01 2.37 3.85
CA VAL A 44 2.76 2.29 2.41
C VAL A 44 2.42 3.68 1.90
N ILE A 45 3.16 4.13 0.89
CA ILE A 45 2.95 5.42 0.24
C ILE A 45 2.55 5.15 -1.20
N LEU A 46 1.34 5.59 -1.59
CA LEU A 46 0.87 5.60 -2.97
C LEU A 46 1.06 7.02 -3.51
N ASP A 47 1.87 7.18 -4.55
CA ASP A 47 2.14 8.46 -5.19
C ASP A 47 1.64 8.44 -6.64
N CYS A 48 0.64 9.28 -6.93
CA CYS A 48 0.10 9.51 -8.28
C CYS A 48 0.04 11.02 -8.59
N GLY A 49 1.07 11.77 -8.17
CA GLY A 49 1.08 13.24 -8.16
C GLY A 49 0.59 13.83 -6.83
N LYS A 50 -0.21 13.07 -6.08
CA LYS A 50 -0.49 13.27 -4.65
C LYS A 50 -0.10 12.02 -3.88
N GLN A 51 0.52 12.22 -2.72
CA GLN A 51 0.89 11.12 -1.82
C GLN A 51 -0.26 10.77 -0.88
N HIS A 52 -0.60 9.48 -0.86
CA HIS A 52 -1.49 8.85 0.11
C HIS A 52 -0.67 7.92 0.99
N ARG A 53 -0.67 8.17 2.30
CA ARG A 53 0.15 7.41 3.27
C ARG A 53 -0.74 6.55 4.16
N PHE A 54 -0.30 5.32 4.38
CA PHE A 54 -0.99 4.35 5.20
C PHE A 54 0.01 3.66 6.12
N VAL A 55 -0.40 3.34 7.34
CA VAL A 55 0.32 2.43 8.23
C VAL A 55 -0.44 1.12 8.25
N VAL A 56 0.25 0.04 7.92
CA VAL A 56 -0.32 -1.30 7.82
C VAL A 56 0.34 -2.19 8.88
N ASP A 57 -0.46 -2.80 9.74
CA ASP A 57 -0.02 -3.84 10.65
C ASP A 57 0.23 -5.13 9.86
N VAL A 58 1.44 -5.68 9.98
CA VAL A 58 1.83 -6.96 9.38
C VAL A 58 2.13 -7.95 10.51
N PRO A 59 1.28 -8.96 10.73
CA PRO A 59 1.53 -9.94 11.77
C PRO A 59 2.86 -10.66 11.52
N ALA A 60 3.66 -10.82 12.58
CA ALA A 60 5.03 -11.34 12.52
C ALA A 60 5.16 -12.73 11.86
N ALA A 61 4.07 -13.50 11.77
CA ALA A 61 4.02 -14.78 11.07
C ALA A 61 4.24 -14.66 9.55
N ALA A 62 3.97 -13.51 8.93
CA ALA A 62 4.11 -13.30 7.49
C ALA A 62 5.52 -12.87 7.05
N VAL A 63 6.48 -12.74 7.97
CA VAL A 63 7.81 -12.14 7.71
C VAL A 63 8.92 -13.20 7.56
N LYS A 64 8.62 -14.50 7.65
CA LYS A 64 9.64 -15.56 7.68
C LYS A 64 10.22 -16.03 6.34
N ASP A 65 9.81 -15.47 5.19
CA ASP A 65 10.19 -16.02 3.88
C ASP A 65 11.20 -15.20 3.06
N ALA A 66 11.90 -14.22 3.66
CA ALA A 66 12.88 -13.38 2.94
C ALA A 66 14.35 -13.62 3.36
N SER A 67 14.70 -14.85 3.74
CA SER A 67 16.10 -15.28 3.80
C SER A 67 16.24 -16.71 3.27
N ALA A 68 16.47 -16.82 1.95
CA ALA A 68 17.07 -17.98 1.30
C ALA A 68 18.02 -17.47 0.22
#